data_AF-A0A964ZK45-F1
#
_entry.id   AF-A0A964ZK45-F1
#
_cell.length_a   1.000
_cell.length_b   1.000
_cell.length_c   1.000
_cell.angle_alpha   90.00
_cell.angle_beta   90.00
_cell.angle_gamma   90.00
#
_symmetry.space_group_name_H-M   'P 1'
#
loop_
_entity.id
_entity.type
_entity.pdbx_description
1 polymer ?
#
loop_
_entity_poly.entity_id
_entity_poly.type
_entity_poly.pdbx_seq_one_letter_code
_entity_poly.pdbx_strand_id
1 'polypeptide(L)'
;VWKFAKTVEREFITLFPPPMKLVFEEKIYKTFLILTKKRYMAYTCQENGVLDQDMTIRGVLLARRDNCAWIRDVYEETVRAIMSSVDIPDAFETIFFRVLQRVKECLQRNVPFHKFIITKSVGMSKPL
;
A
#
# COMPACT_ATOMS: atom_id res chain seq x y z
N VAL A 1 -17.13 4.30 14.99
CA VAL A 1 -16.68 3.09 14.25
C VAL A 1 -16.11 2.03 15.19
N TRP A 2 -15.12 2.32 16.02
CA TRP A 2 -14.51 1.34 16.93
C TRP A 2 -15.51 0.59 17.83
N LYS A 3 -16.33 1.35 18.59
CA LYS A 3 -17.41 0.78 19.42
C LYS A 3 -18.37 -0.10 18.64
N PHE A 4 -18.69 0.30 17.41
CA PHE A 4 -19.57 -0.46 16.52
C PHE A 4 -18.93 -1.80 16.11
N ALA A 5 -17.64 -1.80 15.75
CA ALA A 5 -16.91 -3.02 15.42
C ALA A 5 -16.89 -4.03 16.59
N LYS A 6 -16.64 -3.56 17.83
CA LYS A 6 -16.70 -4.41 19.03
C LYS A 6 -18.12 -4.91 19.36
N THR A 7 -19.16 -4.16 19.00
CA THR A 7 -20.55 -4.65 19.11
C THR A 7 -20.82 -5.75 18.10
N VAL A 8 -20.46 -5.55 16.83
CA VAL A 8 -20.59 -6.56 15.77
C VAL A 8 -19.83 -7.84 16.11
N GLU A 9 -18.61 -7.74 16.63
CA GLU A 9 -17.83 -8.88 17.12
C GLU A 9 -18.60 -9.71 18.15
N ARG A 10 -19.19 -9.06 19.17
CA ARG A 10 -19.97 -9.74 20.22
C ARG A 10 -21.22 -10.41 19.68
N GLU A 11 -21.95 -9.74 18.81
CA GLU A 11 -23.17 -10.28 18.20
C GLU A 11 -22.85 -11.48 17.29
N PHE A 12 -21.81 -11.37 16.47
CA PHE A 12 -21.43 -12.40 15.51
C PHE A 12 -21.00 -13.72 16.18
N ILE A 13 -20.35 -13.65 17.35
CA ILE A 13 -19.96 -14.85 18.11
C ILE A 13 -21.18 -15.69 18.51
N THR A 14 -22.35 -15.08 18.71
CA THR A 14 -23.57 -15.82 19.09
C THR A 14 -24.19 -16.60 17.93
N LEU A 15 -23.80 -16.30 16.68
CA LEU A 15 -24.35 -16.92 15.48
C LEU A 15 -23.72 -18.27 15.14
N PHE A 16 -22.54 -18.59 15.69
CA PHE A 16 -21.78 -19.78 15.33
C PHE A 16 -21.46 -20.64 16.57
N PRO A 17 -21.41 -21.98 16.41
CA PRO A 17 -21.03 -22.85 17.52
C PRO A 17 -19.56 -22.63 17.92
N PRO A 18 -19.22 -22.73 19.22
CA PRO A 18 -17.83 -22.77 19.66
C PRO A 18 -17.04 -23.86 18.93
N PRO A 19 -15.75 -23.64 18.56
CA PRO A 19 -14.88 -22.53 18.98
C PRO A 19 -14.80 -21.36 17.98
N MET A 20 -15.70 -21.26 17.00
CA MET A 20 -15.61 -20.26 15.94
C MET A 20 -15.82 -18.85 16.49
N LYS A 21 -14.87 -17.94 16.22
CA LYS A 21 -14.93 -16.54 16.66
C LYS A 21 -14.46 -15.62 15.55
N LEU A 22 -15.25 -14.60 15.25
CA LEU A 22 -14.78 -13.44 14.52
C LEU A 22 -14.18 -12.48 15.54
N VAL A 23 -12.95 -12.02 15.31
CA VAL A 23 -12.25 -11.11 16.20
C VAL A 23 -11.93 -9.83 15.46
N PHE A 24 -12.22 -8.69 16.08
CA PHE A 24 -11.82 -7.40 15.54
C PHE A 24 -10.31 -7.20 15.75
N GLU A 25 -9.54 -7.00 14.67
CA GLU A 25 -8.07 -6.86 14.68
C GLU A 25 -7.55 -5.59 15.38
N GLU A 26 -8.43 -4.81 16.02
CA GLU A 26 -8.09 -3.55 16.70
C GLU A 26 -7.38 -2.55 15.78
N LYS A 27 -7.77 -2.54 14.50
CA LYS A 27 -7.27 -1.63 13.47
C LYS A 27 -8.40 -1.19 12.57
N ILE A 28 -8.38 0.09 12.22
CA ILE A 28 -9.30 0.68 11.24
C ILE A 28 -8.49 1.24 10.08
N TYR A 29 -8.89 0.92 8.85
CA TYR A 29 -8.34 1.53 7.65
C TYR A 29 -8.98 2.90 7.44
N LYS A 30 -8.25 3.98 7.74
CA LYS A 30 -8.74 5.37 7.61
C LYS A 30 -8.75 5.82 6.16
N THR A 31 -7.67 5.54 5.42
CA THR A 31 -7.57 5.78 3.99
C THR A 31 -7.22 4.47 3.32
N PHE A 32 -8.01 4.05 2.33
CA PHE A 32 -7.86 2.74 1.71
C PHE A 32 -7.86 2.83 0.19
N LEU A 33 -6.72 2.49 -0.43
CA LEU A 33 -6.56 2.44 -1.88
C LEU A 33 -6.50 0.98 -2.33
N ILE A 34 -7.57 0.52 -2.96
CA ILE A 34 -7.70 -0.84 -3.50
C ILE A 34 -7.47 -0.77 -5.01
N LEU A 35 -6.50 -1.53 -5.51
CA LEU A 35 -6.25 -1.62 -6.95
C LEU A 35 -6.90 -2.86 -7.55
N THR A 36 -6.62 -4.03 -6.98
CA THR A 36 -7.18 -5.33 -7.41
C THR A 36 -7.17 -6.32 -6.24
N LYS A 37 -7.68 -7.55 -6.44
CA LYS A 37 -7.61 -8.63 -5.45
C LYS A 37 -6.17 -8.81 -4.95
N LYS A 38 -5.99 -8.77 -3.62
CA LYS A 38 -4.69 -8.86 -2.92
C LYS A 38 -3.69 -7.74 -3.27
N ARG A 39 -4.11 -6.63 -3.89
CA ARG A 39 -3.26 -5.48 -4.21
C ARG A 39 -3.89 -4.21 -3.67
N TYR A 40 -3.43 -3.77 -2.50
CA TYR A 40 -3.96 -2.59 -1.82
C TYR A 40 -2.93 -1.93 -0.91
N MET A 41 -3.18 -0.65 -0.62
CA MET A 41 -2.41 0.16 0.32
C MET A 41 -3.37 0.92 1.23
N ALA A 42 -3.01 1.08 2.49
CA ALA A 42 -3.89 1.73 3.44
C ALA A 42 -3.14 2.40 4.60
N TYR A 43 -3.67 3.54 5.05
CA TYR A 43 -3.31 4.12 6.34
C TYR A 43 -4.26 3.57 7.40
N THR A 44 -3.69 2.94 8.42
CA THR A 44 -4.43 2.37 9.54
C THR A 44 -4.39 3.31 10.75
N CYS A 45 -5.38 3.22 11.62
CA CYS A 45 -5.37 3.87 12.91
C CYS A 45 -5.94 2.94 13.98
N GLN A 46 -5.54 3.22 15.23
CA GLN A 46 -6.05 2.57 16.43
C GLN A 46 -7.23 3.36 17.01
N GLU A 47 -7.70 2.99 18.20
CA GLU A 47 -8.90 3.60 18.82
C GLU A 47 -8.77 5.11 19.01
N ASN A 48 -7.55 5.58 19.27
CA ASN A 48 -7.23 7.00 19.43
C ASN A 48 -7.37 7.82 18.14
N GLY A 49 -7.60 7.17 16.99
CA GLY A 49 -7.74 7.83 15.68
C GLY A 49 -6.43 8.38 15.11
N VAL A 50 -5.30 8.17 15.78
CA VAL A 50 -3.97 8.54 15.31
C VAL A 50 -3.55 7.53 14.25
N LEU A 51 -3.08 8.05 13.11
CA LEU A 51 -2.57 7.20 12.03
C LEU A 51 -1.30 6.48 12.48
N ASP A 52 -1.21 5.20 12.13
CA ASP A 52 0.03 4.45 12.25
C ASP A 52 1.11 5.11 11.37
N GLN A 53 2.35 5.09 11.84
CA GLN A 53 3.48 5.67 11.12
C GLN A 53 3.72 4.98 9.78
N ASP A 54 3.55 3.65 9.77
CA ASP A 54 3.77 2.81 8.61
C ASP A 54 2.48 2.59 7.81
N MET A 55 2.60 2.73 6.49
CA MET A 55 1.52 2.39 5.57
C MET A 55 1.41 0.88 5.44
N THR A 56 0.19 0.34 5.52
CA THR A 56 -0.07 -1.07 5.19
C THR A 56 0.04 -1.25 3.69
N ILE A 57 0.97 -2.10 3.23
CA ILE A 57 1.25 -2.36 1.81
C ILE A 57 1.06 -3.85 1.53
N ARG A 58 0.14 -4.20 0.62
CA ARG A 58 -0.15 -5.60 0.28
C ARG A 58 -0.14 -5.82 -1.23
N GLY A 59 0.76 -6.69 -1.70
CA GLY A 59 0.80 -7.23 -3.07
C GLY A 59 1.06 -6.24 -4.22
N VAL A 60 1.12 -4.94 -3.93
CA VAL A 60 1.51 -3.88 -4.86
C VAL A 60 3.03 -3.88 -5.12
N LEU A 61 3.48 -3.05 -6.06
CA LEU A 61 4.88 -2.95 -6.48
C LEU A 61 5.85 -2.80 -5.30
N LEU A 62 5.50 -2.00 -4.28
CA LEU A 62 6.32 -1.78 -3.09
C LEU A 62 6.56 -3.04 -2.25
N ALA A 63 5.65 -4.01 -2.26
CA ALA A 63 5.81 -5.28 -1.56
C ALA A 63 6.64 -6.31 -2.35
N ARG A 64 7.01 -6.01 -3.60
CA ARG A 64 7.71 -6.94 -4.50
C ARG A 64 9.17 -6.56 -4.71
N ARG A 65 10.05 -7.56 -4.75
CA ARG A 65 11.52 -7.40 -4.84
C ARG A 65 12.06 -7.43 -6.27
N ASP A 66 11.21 -7.64 -7.27
CA ASP A 66 11.55 -7.82 -8.68
C ASP A 66 11.68 -6.51 -9.48
N ASN A 67 11.54 -5.36 -8.80
CA ASN A 67 11.56 -4.03 -9.40
C ASN A 67 12.77 -3.23 -8.91
N CYS A 68 13.27 -2.32 -9.75
CA CYS A 68 14.38 -1.44 -9.39
C CYS A 68 13.95 -0.39 -8.35
N ALA A 69 14.91 0.22 -7.66
CA ALA A 69 14.61 1.24 -6.65
C ALA A 69 13.93 2.48 -7.25
N TRP A 70 14.33 2.92 -8.45
CA TRP A 70 13.74 4.11 -9.08
C TRP A 70 12.22 4.00 -9.26
N ILE A 71 11.72 2.89 -9.83
CA ILE A 71 10.27 2.73 -10.05
C ILE A 71 9.51 2.56 -8.72
N ARG A 72 10.15 1.99 -7.69
CA ARG A 72 9.57 1.89 -6.35
C ARG A 72 9.37 3.27 -5.73
N ASP A 73 10.37 4.14 -5.83
CA ASP A 73 10.30 5.51 -5.32
C ASP A 73 9.18 6.31 -6.02
N VAL A 74 9.15 6.27 -7.37
CA VAL A 74 8.10 6.96 -8.16
C VAL A 74 6.70 6.44 -7.82
N TYR A 75 6.54 5.12 -7.68
CA TYR A 75 5.27 4.50 -7.33
C TYR A 75 4.80 4.91 -5.93
N GLU A 76 5.70 4.89 -4.95
CA GLU A 76 5.39 5.29 -3.57
C GLU A 76 4.96 6.75 -3.48
N GLU A 77 5.71 7.66 -4.10
CA GLU A 77 5.39 9.09 -4.14
C GLU A 77 4.02 9.35 -4.77
N THR A 78 3.74 8.68 -5.89
CA THR A 78 2.47 8.81 -6.62
C THR A 78 1.31 8.34 -5.74
N VAL A 79 1.44 7.17 -5.12
CA VAL A 79 0.39 6.62 -4.24
C VAL A 79 0.15 7.52 -3.03
N ARG A 80 1.22 7.95 -2.36
CA ARG A 80 1.11 8.82 -1.18
C ARG A 80 0.43 10.13 -1.54
N ALA A 81 0.74 10.70 -2.71
CA ALA A 81 0.05 11.88 -3.21
C ALA A 81 -1.44 11.59 -3.45
N ILE A 82 -1.81 10.51 -4.15
CA ILE A 82 -3.22 10.12 -4.35
C ILE A 82 -3.95 9.99 -3.01
N MET A 83 -3.36 9.29 -2.04
CA MET A 83 -3.98 9.04 -0.73
C MET A 83 -4.07 10.28 0.15
N SER A 84 -3.30 11.33 -0.14
CA SER A 84 -3.32 12.60 0.61
C SER A 84 -4.18 13.67 -0.06
N SER A 85 -4.40 13.57 -1.38
CA SER A 85 -5.05 14.61 -2.20
C SER A 85 -6.52 14.32 -2.52
N VAL A 86 -7.21 13.54 -1.68
CA VAL A 86 -8.58 13.05 -1.94
C VAL A 86 -9.58 14.18 -2.23
N ASP A 87 -9.33 15.39 -1.72
CA ASP A 87 -10.25 16.54 -1.84
C ASP A 87 -9.62 17.80 -2.49
N ILE A 88 -8.51 17.65 -3.24
CA ILE A 88 -7.79 18.80 -3.82
C ILE A 88 -8.20 18.96 -5.31
N PRO A 89 -8.79 20.11 -5.71
CA PRO A 89 -8.96 20.45 -7.13
C PRO A 89 -7.61 20.36 -7.86
N ASP A 90 -7.58 19.77 -9.05
CA ASP A 90 -6.35 19.58 -9.86
C ASP A 90 -5.30 18.62 -9.25
N ALA A 91 -5.67 17.82 -8.24
CA ALA A 91 -4.81 16.78 -7.69
C ALA A 91 -4.27 15.84 -8.77
N PHE A 92 -5.13 15.45 -9.71
CA PHE A 92 -4.76 14.57 -10.81
C PHE A 92 -3.66 15.20 -11.68
N GLU A 93 -3.85 16.44 -12.14
CA GLU A 93 -2.89 17.14 -12.99
C GLU A 93 -1.55 17.33 -12.27
N THR A 94 -1.59 17.67 -10.98
CA THR A 94 -0.38 17.79 -10.16
C THR A 94 0.38 16.46 -10.07
N ILE A 95 -0.33 15.37 -9.81
CA ILE A 95 0.27 14.03 -9.70
C ILE A 95 0.81 13.59 -11.06
N PHE A 96 0.06 13.81 -12.12
CA PHE A 96 0.45 13.49 -13.49
C PHE A 96 1.72 14.25 -13.90
N PHE A 97 1.77 15.56 -13.64
CA PHE A 97 2.95 16.38 -13.91
C PHE A 97 4.18 15.90 -13.12
N ARG A 98 4.02 15.52 -11.84
CA ARG A 98 5.12 14.94 -11.05
C ARG A 98 5.66 13.66 -11.66
N VAL A 99 4.78 12.76 -12.12
CA VAL A 99 5.19 11.52 -12.81
C VAL A 99 5.94 11.85 -14.10
N LEU A 100 5.44 12.80 -14.91
CA LEU A 100 6.13 13.24 -16.12
C LEU A 100 7.51 13.83 -15.84
N GLN A 101 7.65 14.61 -14.76
CA GLN A 101 8.95 15.14 -14.35
C GLN A 101 9.94 14.03 -13.99
N ARG A 102 9.50 13.02 -13.24
CA ARG A 102 10.34 11.84 -12.91
C ARG A 102 10.80 11.10 -14.17
N VAL A 103 9.91 10.93 -15.14
CA VAL A 103 10.24 10.32 -16.43
C VAL A 103 11.25 11.18 -17.20
N LYS A 104 11.07 12.50 -17.24
CA LYS A 104 12.00 13.43 -17.88
C LYS A 104 13.39 13.37 -17.24
N GLU A 105 13.50 13.36 -15.91
CA GLU A 105 14.76 13.19 -15.18
C GLU A 105 15.47 11.89 -15.57
N CYS A 106 14.71 10.80 -15.72
CA CYS A 106 15.25 9.51 -16.18
C CYS A 106 15.80 9.61 -17.62
N LEU A 107 15.07 10.22 -18.55
CA LEU A 107 15.49 10.38 -19.95
C LEU A 107 16.72 11.27 -20.10
N GLN A 108 16.85 12.28 -19.24
CA GLN A 108 18.00 13.19 -19.20
C GLN A 108 19.23 12.58 -18.53
N ARG A 109 19.17 11.31 -18.10
CA ARG A 109 20.24 10.62 -17.34
C ARG A 109 20.56 11.29 -16.00
N ASN A 110 19.58 11.97 -15.40
CA ASN A 110 19.70 12.62 -14.09
C ASN A 110 19.37 11.68 -12.92
N VAL A 111 19.24 10.37 -13.16
CA VAL A 111 19.00 9.36 -12.13
C VAL A 111 20.25 8.49 -11.97
N PRO A 112 20.79 8.33 -10.75
CA PRO A 112 21.95 7.48 -10.52
C PRO A 112 21.73 6.04 -10.97
N PHE A 113 22.74 5.44 -11.63
CA PHE A 113 22.65 4.09 -12.16
C PHE A 113 22.26 3.03 -11.12
N HIS A 114 22.75 3.15 -9.88
CA HIS A 114 22.45 2.18 -8.82
C HIS A 114 20.95 2.04 -8.50
N LYS A 115 20.14 3.07 -8.80
CA LYS A 115 18.68 3.02 -8.63
C LYS A 115 17.99 2.09 -9.63
N PHE A 116 18.67 1.72 -10.73
CA PHE A 116 18.17 0.79 -11.75
C PHE A 116 18.60 -0.66 -11.53
N ILE A 117 19.41 -0.95 -10.50
CA ILE A 117 19.85 -2.32 -10.18
C ILE A 117 18.64 -3.15 -9.74
N ILE A 118 18.51 -4.36 -10.30
CA ILE A 118 17.49 -5.35 -9.94
C ILE A 118 18.21 -6.62 -9.48
N THR A 119 17.78 -7.16 -8.34
CA THR A 119 18.33 -8.42 -7.81
C THR A 119 17.27 -9.52 -7.93
N LYS A 120 17.64 -10.66 -8.51
CA LYS A 120 16.78 -11.85 -8.57
C LYS A 120 17.59 -13.07 -8.13
N SER A 121 16.96 -13.95 -7.35
CA SER A 121 17.53 -15.26 -7.05
C SER A 121 17.44 -16.15 -8.29
N VAL A 122 18.55 -16.78 -8.66
CA VAL A 122 18.55 -17.84 -9.67
C VAL A 122 18.22 -19.14 -8.96
N GLY A 123 17.16 -19.83 -9.37
CA GLY A 123 16.85 -21.15 -8.84
C GLY A 123 17.86 -22.18 -9.37
N MET A 124 18.36 -23.06 -8.51
CA MET A 124 19.12 -24.22 -8.96
C MET A 124 18.16 -25.11 -9.76
N SER A 125 18.50 -25.41 -11.02
CA SER A 125 17.81 -26.42 -11.82
C SER A 125 17.90 -27.75 -11.07
N LYS A 126 16.77 -28.44 -10.87
CA LYS A 126 16.80 -29.83 -10.39
C LYS A 126 17.71 -30.63 -11.35
N PRO A 127 18.71 -31.38 -10.85
CA PRO A 127 19.43 -32.31 -11.71
C PRO A 127 18.40 -33.29 -12.30
N LEU A 128 18.53 -33.54 -13.61
CA LEU A 128 17.73 -34.50 -14.37
C LEU A 128 17.77 -35.89 -13.73
#